data_AF-A0A3N7IFM0-F1
#
_entry.id   AF-A0A3N7IFM0-F1
#
_cell.length_a   1.000
_cell.length_b   1.000
_cell.length_c   1.000
_cell.angle_alpha   90.00
_cell.angle_beta   90.00
_cell.angle_gamma   90.00
#
_symmetry.space_group_name_H-M   'P 1'
#
loop_
_entity.id
_entity.type
_entity.pdbx_description
1 polymer ?
#
loop_
_entity_poly.entity_id
_entity_poly.type
_entity_poly.pdbx_seq_one_letter_code
_entity_poly.pdbx_strand_id
1 'polypeptide(L)'
;MPDESWDHGFARSLAIFLSGEGIHSIGEKGEQIVDDNFYLIFNAHYEGLEFVLPKKKKYGRVWEKVIDTDLDGGDTPNETYTAGSGVQIAGRAIQVYRCIE
;
A
#
# COMPACT_ATOMS: atom_id res chain seq x y z
N MET A 1 -13.76 -5.64 -1.53
CA MET A 1 -14.09 -6.18 -0.20
C MET A 1 -15.57 -6.51 -0.19
N PRO A 2 -16.00 -7.64 0.39
CA PRO A 2 -17.40 -7.80 0.76
C PRO A 2 -17.71 -6.80 1.90
N ASP A 3 -18.91 -6.23 1.90
CA ASP A 3 -19.33 -5.20 2.87
C ASP A 3 -19.21 -5.69 4.33
N GLU A 4 -19.34 -7.01 4.55
CA GLU A 4 -19.18 -7.66 5.85
C GLU A 4 -17.79 -7.45 6.49
N SER A 5 -16.74 -7.28 5.68
CA SER A 5 -15.38 -7.04 6.21
C SER A 5 -15.20 -5.64 6.81
N TRP A 6 -16.07 -4.70 6.48
CA TRP A 6 -16.07 -3.35 7.05
C TRP A 6 -16.78 -3.28 8.41
N ASP A 7 -17.71 -4.21 8.68
CA ASP A 7 -18.53 -4.25 9.91
C ASP A 7 -17.86 -5.03 11.06
N HIS A 8 -16.78 -5.76 10.76
CA HIS A 8 -15.94 -6.34 11.79
C HIS A 8 -15.05 -5.26 12.41
N GLY A 9 -15.52 -4.64 13.50
CA GLY A 9 -14.77 -3.70 14.36
C GLY A 9 -13.49 -4.26 15.00
N PHE A 10 -13.01 -5.42 14.56
CA PHE A 10 -11.79 -6.12 14.94
C PHE A 10 -10.75 -6.22 13.83
N ALA A 11 -11.01 -5.68 12.62
CA ALA A 11 -10.00 -5.54 11.58
C ALA A 11 -8.97 -4.49 12.00
N ARG A 12 -8.04 -4.88 12.89
CA ARG A 12 -6.95 -4.04 13.38
C ARG A 12 -5.91 -3.73 12.31
N SER A 13 -6.07 -4.27 11.11
CA SER A 13 -5.10 -4.11 10.03
C SER A 13 -5.83 -4.04 8.70
N LEU A 14 -5.39 -3.14 7.81
CA LEU A 14 -6.06 -2.79 6.56
C LEU A 14 -5.01 -2.57 5.48
N ALA A 15 -5.32 -2.99 4.25
CA ALA A 15 -4.53 -2.65 3.08
C ALA A 15 -5.40 -1.95 2.02
N ILE A 16 -4.87 -0.89 1.44
CA ILE A 16 -5.57 0.00 0.50
C ILE A 16 -4.74 0.11 -0.78
N PHE A 17 -5.40 -0.06 -1.92
CA PHE A 17 -4.84 0.25 -3.23
C PHE A 17 -5.36 1.60 -3.69
N LEU A 18 -4.46 2.52 -4.05
CA LEU A 18 -4.77 3.83 -4.60
C LEU A 18 -4.30 3.87 -6.05
N SER A 19 -5.23 4.13 -6.97
CA SER A 19 -4.90 4.30 -8.38
C SER A 19 -4.61 5.76 -8.67
N GLY A 20 -3.40 6.07 -9.12
CA GLY A 20 -3.00 7.43 -9.44
C GLY A 20 -3.68 8.00 -10.69
N GLU A 21 -4.11 7.12 -11.62
CA GLU A 21 -4.98 7.51 -12.74
C GLU A 21 -6.44 7.78 -12.32
N GLY A 22 -6.84 7.31 -11.13
CA GLY A 22 -8.19 7.47 -10.59
C GLY A 22 -8.46 8.83 -9.94
N ILE A 23 -7.50 9.75 -9.98
CA ILE A 23 -7.64 11.09 -9.42
C ILE A 23 -8.51 11.94 -10.35
N HIS A 24 -9.70 12.32 -9.88
CA HIS A 24 -10.66 13.12 -10.65
C HIS A 24 -10.43 14.64 -10.50
N SER A 25 -9.25 15.05 -9.99
CA SER A 25 -8.93 16.45 -9.74
C SER A 25 -8.26 17.09 -10.95
N ILE A 26 -8.65 18.34 -11.21
CA ILE A 26 -8.06 19.18 -12.26
C ILE A 26 -7.19 20.24 -11.58
N GLY A 27 -5.97 20.44 -12.09
CA GLY A 27 -5.04 21.45 -11.61
C GLY A 27 -5.47 22.88 -11.99
N GLU A 28 -4.78 23.86 -11.43
CA GLU A 28 -5.09 25.28 -11.64
C GLU A 28 -4.99 25.73 -13.11
N LYS A 29 -4.26 24.98 -13.96
CA LYS A 29 -4.09 25.26 -15.39
C LYS A 29 -4.94 24.36 -16.28
N GLY A 30 -5.87 23.59 -15.71
CA GLY A 30 -6.75 22.69 -16.45
C GLY A 30 -6.13 21.33 -16.79
N GLU A 31 -4.95 21.00 -16.25
CA GLU A 31 -4.31 19.71 -16.40
C GLU A 31 -4.96 18.65 -15.49
N GLN A 32 -5.05 17.41 -15.98
CA GLN A 32 -5.47 16.30 -15.12
C GLN A 32 -4.33 15.96 -14.16
N ILE A 33 -4.64 15.92 -12.87
CA ILE A 33 -3.68 15.47 -11.85
C ILE A 33 -3.65 13.94 -11.90
N VAL A 34 -2.47 13.38 -12.16
CA VAL A 34 -2.21 11.94 -12.10
C VAL A 34 -1.01 11.69 -11.19
N ASP A 35 -0.96 10.51 -10.60
CA ASP A 35 0.13 10.07 -9.72
C ASP A 35 0.49 8.61 -10.03
N ASP A 36 1.48 8.07 -9.33
CA ASP A 36 1.80 6.65 -9.35
C ASP A 36 0.69 5.82 -8.64
N ASN A 37 0.69 4.51 -8.86
CA ASN A 37 -0.20 3.62 -8.10
C ASN A 37 0.46 3.22 -6.78
N PHE A 38 -0.28 3.31 -5.68
CA PHE A 38 0.24 3.01 -4.35
C PHE A 38 -0.52 1.87 -3.68
N TYR A 39 0.19 1.11 -2.85
CA TYR A 39 -0.38 0.12 -1.95
C TYR A 39 0.05 0.43 -0.52
N LEU A 40 -0.92 0.81 0.32
CA LEU A 40 -0.70 1.21 1.70
C LEU A 40 -1.17 0.09 2.61
N ILE A 41 -0.35 -0.31 3.57
CA ILE A 41 -0.71 -1.30 4.57
C ILE A 41 -0.57 -0.68 5.96
N PHE A 42 -1.65 -0.75 6.72
CA PHE A 42 -1.72 -0.32 8.11
C PHE A 42 -1.86 -1.55 8.99
N ASN A 43 -0.92 -1.76 9.90
CA ASN A 43 -1.03 -2.78 10.93
C ASN A 43 -1.17 -2.11 12.30
N ALA A 44 -2.39 -1.93 12.80
CA ALA A 44 -2.63 -1.47 14.17
C ALA A 44 -2.67 -2.63 15.18
N HIS A 45 -2.43 -3.87 14.76
CA HIS A 45 -2.22 -5.00 15.66
C HIS A 45 -0.87 -4.89 16.39
N TYR A 46 -0.75 -5.51 17.56
CA TYR A 46 0.50 -5.47 18.35
C TYR A 46 1.54 -6.48 17.87
N GLU A 47 1.12 -7.52 17.13
CA GLU A 47 2.01 -8.50 16.49
C GLU A 47 2.22 -8.18 15.01
N GLY A 48 3.33 -8.69 14.47
CA GLY A 48 3.60 -8.66 13.05
C GLY A 48 2.61 -9.53 12.28
N LEU A 49 2.21 -9.06 11.10
CA LEU A 49 1.27 -9.76 10.22
C LEU A 49 1.82 -9.85 8.80
N GLU A 50 1.52 -10.98 8.16
CA GLU A 50 1.80 -11.16 6.74
C GLU A 50 0.68 -10.56 5.89
N PHE A 51 1.07 -9.72 4.94
CA PHE A 51 0.20 -9.20 3.90
C PHE A 51 0.66 -9.68 2.53
N VAL A 52 -0.28 -9.79 1.60
CA VAL A 52 0.01 -10.20 0.22
C VAL A 52 -0.25 -9.02 -0.70
N LEU A 53 0.77 -8.61 -1.44
CA LEU A 53 0.64 -7.55 -2.44
C LEU A 53 -0.38 -7.95 -3.53
N PRO A 54 -0.99 -6.98 -4.23
CA PRO A 54 -2.02 -7.26 -5.24
C PRO A 54 -1.54 -8.29 -6.28
N LYS A 55 -2.24 -9.42 -6.37
CA LYS A 55 -1.89 -10.51 -7.31
C LYS A 55 -2.19 -10.19 -8.78
N LYS A 56 -3.17 -9.32 -9.03
CA LYS A 56 -3.61 -9.01 -10.40
C LYS A 56 -2.70 -7.95 -10.99
N LYS A 57 -2.03 -8.28 -12.10
CA LYS A 57 -1.13 -7.38 -12.84
C LYS A 57 -1.74 -6.02 -13.19
N LYS A 58 -3.06 -5.93 -13.32
CA LYS A 58 -3.77 -4.66 -13.57
C LYS A 58 -3.61 -3.62 -12.46
N TYR A 59 -3.15 -4.02 -11.28
CA TYR A 59 -2.87 -3.11 -10.16
C TYR A 59 -1.39 -2.73 -10.06
N GLY A 60 -0.52 -3.43 -10.80
CA GLY A 60 0.93 -3.32 -10.68
C GLY A 60 1.61 -4.68 -10.75
N ARG A 61 2.76 -4.75 -11.42
CA ARG A 61 3.60 -5.93 -11.61
C ARG A 61 4.77 -5.92 -10.64
N VAL A 62 5.40 -4.76 -10.46
CA VAL A 62 6.54 -4.57 -9.57
C VAL A 62 6.25 -3.41 -8.61
N TRP A 63 6.53 -3.66 -7.34
CA TRP A 63 6.26 -2.78 -6.22
C TRP A 63 7.56 -2.45 -5.51
N GLU A 64 7.83 -1.18 -5.32
CA GLU A 64 8.97 -0.66 -4.58
C GLU A 64 8.50 -0.22 -3.19
N LYS A 65 9.19 -0.65 -2.12
CA LYS A 65 8.89 -0.17 -0.77
C LYS A 65 9.46 1.24 -0.61
N VAL A 66 8.60 2.22 -0.33
CA VAL A 66 8.98 3.64 -0.25
C VAL A 66 8.87 4.21 1.15
N ILE A 67 8.04 3.63 2.01
CA ILE A 67 7.92 4.01 3.43
C ILE A 67 7.84 2.73 4.26
N ASP A 68 8.58 2.71 5.36
CA ASP A 68 8.47 1.73 6.43
C ASP A 68 8.64 2.41 7.78
N THR A 69 7.60 2.42 8.60
CA THR A 69 7.63 3.10 9.90
C THR A 69 8.25 2.27 11.02
N ASP A 70 8.61 1.00 10.76
CA ASP A 70 9.31 0.15 11.72
C ASP A 70 10.83 0.44 11.76
N LEU A 71 11.31 1.24 10.81
CA LEU A 71 12.72 1.65 10.75
C LEU A 71 12.97 2.74 11.80
N ASP A 72 14.01 2.56 12.62
CA ASP A 72 14.48 3.51 13.64
C ASP A 72 15.11 4.78 13.02
N GLY A 73 14.34 5.53 12.23
CA GLY A 73 14.76 6.80 11.61
C GLY A 73 15.75 6.67 10.45
N GLY A 74 15.96 5.46 9.93
CA GLY A 74 16.77 5.20 8.73
C GLY A 74 15.98 5.38 7.43
N ASP A 75 16.69 5.51 6.30
CA ASP A 75 16.08 5.51 4.98
C ASP A 75 15.38 4.17 4.71
N THR A 76 14.21 4.21 4.08
CA THR A 76 13.53 3.00 3.65
C THR A 76 14.34 2.32 2.55
N PRO A 77 14.75 1.05 2.73
CA PRO A 77 15.49 0.32 1.70
C PRO A 77 14.67 0.23 0.42
N ASN A 78 15.32 0.46 -0.73
CA ASN A 78 14.67 0.44 -2.03
C ASN A 78 14.46 -1.01 -2.53
N GLU A 79 13.75 -1.80 -1.73
CA GLU A 79 13.43 -3.19 -2.00
C GLU A 79 12.27 -3.28 -2.99
N THR A 80 12.41 -4.19 -3.95
CA THR A 80 11.40 -4.44 -4.97
C THR A 80 10.75 -5.80 -4.76
N TYR A 81 9.45 -5.85 -5.04
CA TYR A 81 8.57 -6.98 -4.81
C TYR A 81 7.71 -7.21 -6.05
N THR A 82 7.38 -8.47 -6.31
CA THR A 82 6.49 -8.81 -7.44
C THR A 82 5.03 -8.87 -7.00
N ALA A 83 4.12 -8.74 -7.96
CA ALA A 83 2.69 -8.94 -7.72
C ALA A 83 2.42 -10.28 -7.00
N GLY A 84 1.73 -10.22 -5.86
CA GLY A 84 1.43 -11.41 -5.06
C GLY A 84 2.53 -11.85 -4.09
N SER A 85 3.65 -11.12 -3.99
CA SER A 85 4.65 -11.34 -2.94
C SER A 85 4.05 -11.12 -1.54
N GLY A 86 4.44 -11.98 -0.59
CA GLY A 86 4.14 -11.82 0.83
C GLY A 86 5.12 -10.85 1.47
N VAL A 87 4.63 -9.94 2.31
CA VAL A 87 5.41 -8.93 3.03
C VAL A 87 5.04 -8.95 4.51
N GLN A 88 6.03 -8.84 5.38
CA GLN A 88 5.83 -8.81 6.83
C GLN A 88 5.75 -7.37 7.30
N ILE A 89 4.66 -7.04 7.99
CA ILE A 89 4.44 -5.72 8.58
C ILE A 89 4.51 -5.87 10.08
N ALA A 90 5.45 -5.18 10.71
CA ALA A 90 5.60 -5.21 12.16
C ALA A 90 4.34 -4.73 12.89
N GLY A 91 4.24 -5.05 14.18
CA GLY A 91 3.14 -4.58 15.02
C GLY A 91 3.17 -3.07 15.14
N ARG A 92 2.00 -2.42 15.00
CA ARG A 92 1.84 -0.95 15.05
C ARG A 92 2.69 -0.21 13.99
N ALA A 93 2.87 -0.81 12.82
CA ALA A 93 3.64 -0.22 11.73
C ALA A 93 2.78 0.01 10.47
N ILE A 94 3.29 0.88 9.60
CA ILE A 94 2.74 1.22 8.30
C ILE A 94 3.84 1.02 7.27
N GLN A 95 3.50 0.38 6.15
CA GLN A 95 4.37 0.33 4.98
C GLN A 95 3.62 0.83 3.75
N VAL A 96 4.35 1.52 2.87
CA VAL A 96 3.82 2.03 1.60
C VAL A 96 4.68 1.51 0.47
N TYR A 97 3.99 1.02 -0.56
CA TYR A 97 4.60 0.53 -1.78
C TYR A 97 4.13 1.37 -2.96
N ARG A 98 5.06 1.67 -3.85
CA ARG A 98 4.81 2.35 -5.12
C ARG A 98 4.94 1.36 -6.27
N CYS A 99 4.00 1.38 -7.20
CA CYS A 99 4.07 0.60 -8.42
C CYS A 99 5.07 1.24 -9.38
N ILE A 100 6.04 0.45 -9.86
CA ILE A 100 7.05 0.92 -10.83
C ILE A 100 6.92 0.23 -12.21
N GLU A 101 6.13 -0.84 -12.31
CA GLU A 101 5.84 -1.57 -13.57
C GLU A 101 4.45 -2.21 -13.58
#